data_AF-A5YU86-F1
#
_entry.id   AF-A5YU86-F1
#
_cell.length_a   1.000
_cell.length_b   1.000
_cell.length_c   1.000
_cell.angle_alpha   90.00
_cell.angle_beta   90.00
_cell.angle_gamma   90.00
#
_symmetry.space_group_name_H-M   'P 1'
#
loop_
_entity.id
_entity.type
_entity.pdbx_description
1 polymer ?
#
loop_
_entity_poly.entity_id
_entity_poly.type
_entity_poly.pdbx_seq_one_letter_code
_entity_poly.pdbx_strand_id
1 'polypeptide(L)'
;MAPTNATTSPVWDHFSPVETGAKCLYCLKVFKYNKGTTSNLKRHLNLVHKTVPYLKQKQPIPQTINIDDEAGPSAVNFQPSNQYFNSNMSIQGYLKKPINSETKKVLDRMLLDLICKECLPFNLVESEIFKKFVYTLNPNYIMPTRKSLSNALLPSVYNQEFEKAKEKLSTAKAIA
;
A
#
# COMPACT_ATOMS: atom_id res chain seq x y z
N MET A 1 6.38 -32.74 9.97
CA MET A 1 7.46 -32.04 10.71
C MET A 1 7.60 -30.63 10.15
N ALA A 2 7.24 -29.61 10.94
CA ALA A 2 7.41 -28.21 10.58
C ALA A 2 8.86 -27.78 10.90
N PRO A 3 9.57 -27.07 10.01
CA PRO A 3 10.90 -26.59 10.31
C PRO A 3 10.83 -25.41 11.30
N THR A 4 11.50 -25.56 12.43
CA THR A 4 11.61 -24.58 13.52
C THR A 4 12.59 -23.46 13.14
N ASN A 5 12.18 -22.22 13.43
CA ASN A 5 12.92 -20.98 13.18
C ASN A 5 14.22 -20.88 13.98
N ALA A 6 15.34 -20.78 13.25
CA ALA A 6 16.45 -19.90 13.58
C ALA A 6 17.25 -19.69 12.29
N THR A 7 17.46 -18.45 11.84
CA THR A 7 18.21 -18.04 10.61
C THR A 7 17.47 -18.00 9.25
N THR A 8 16.15 -18.02 9.18
CA THR A 8 15.44 -17.75 7.91
C THR A 8 15.30 -16.24 7.67
N SER A 9 15.72 -15.76 6.49
CA SER A 9 15.62 -14.33 6.11
C SER A 9 14.20 -13.78 6.37
N PRO A 10 14.03 -12.52 6.83
CA PRO A 10 12.71 -11.89 7.11
C PRO A 10 11.74 -11.85 5.92
N VAL A 11 12.20 -12.25 4.74
CA VAL A 11 11.39 -12.37 3.53
C VAL A 11 10.29 -13.43 3.67
N TRP A 12 10.46 -14.42 4.56
CA TRP A 12 9.47 -15.49 4.75
C TRP A 12 8.21 -15.04 5.50
N ASP A 13 8.23 -13.89 6.17
CA ASP A 13 7.03 -13.29 6.77
C ASP A 13 6.01 -12.85 5.69
N HIS A 14 6.44 -12.78 4.43
CA HIS A 14 5.66 -12.30 3.29
C HIS A 14 5.34 -13.39 2.26
N PHE A 15 5.86 -14.61 2.44
CA PHE A 15 5.75 -15.71 1.47
C PHE A 15 5.46 -17.04 2.17
N SER A 16 4.58 -17.84 1.59
CA SER A 16 4.37 -19.23 2.01
C SER A 16 5.07 -20.22 1.04
N PRO A 17 5.73 -21.27 1.55
CA PRO A 17 6.31 -22.31 0.71
C PRO A 17 5.21 -23.16 0.04
N VAL A 18 5.43 -23.53 -1.22
CA VAL A 18 4.55 -24.40 -2.03
C VAL A 18 5.44 -25.40 -2.79
N GLU A 19 4.89 -26.52 -3.25
CA GLU A 19 5.64 -27.59 -3.92
C GLU A 19 6.54 -27.11 -5.08
N THR A 20 6.11 -26.07 -5.79
CA THR A 20 6.80 -25.54 -6.97
C THR A 20 7.49 -24.18 -6.75
N GLY A 21 7.53 -23.68 -5.51
CA GLY A 21 8.20 -22.40 -5.20
C GLY A 21 7.70 -21.70 -3.94
N ALA A 22 7.76 -20.37 -3.92
CA ALA A 22 7.27 -19.52 -2.83
C ALA A 22 6.10 -18.65 -3.33
N LYS A 23 4.97 -18.70 -2.64
CA LYS A 23 3.76 -17.94 -2.95
C LYS A 23 3.74 -16.64 -2.16
N CYS A 24 3.61 -15.51 -2.85
CA CYS A 24 3.44 -14.22 -2.20
C CYS A 24 2.08 -14.15 -1.48
N LEU A 25 2.06 -13.70 -0.22
CA LEU A 25 0.82 -13.63 0.56
C LEU A 25 -0.09 -12.45 0.15
N TYR A 26 0.43 -11.48 -0.60
CA TYR A 26 -0.31 -10.28 -1.01
C TYR A 26 -0.91 -10.37 -2.41
N CYS A 27 -0.19 -10.96 -3.36
CA CYS A 27 -0.65 -11.09 -4.76
C CYS A 27 -0.81 -12.54 -5.23
N LEU A 28 -0.53 -13.52 -4.37
CA LEU A 28 -0.71 -14.95 -4.61
C LEU A 28 0.13 -15.54 -5.76
N LYS A 29 1.02 -14.75 -6.37
CA LYS A 29 1.96 -15.21 -7.41
C LYS A 29 3.01 -16.15 -6.82
N VAL A 30 3.33 -17.20 -7.56
CA VAL A 30 4.33 -18.20 -7.19
C VAL A 30 5.65 -17.87 -7.88
N PHE A 31 6.72 -17.82 -7.10
CA PHE A 31 8.08 -17.54 -7.56
C PHE A 31 8.98 -18.74 -7.28
N LYS A 32 9.71 -19.19 -8.30
CA LYS A 32 10.80 -20.16 -8.11
C LYS A 32 11.89 -19.51 -7.26
N TYR A 33 12.55 -20.26 -6.38
CA TYR A 33 13.70 -19.75 -5.63
C TYR A 33 14.74 -20.87 -5.47
N ASN A 34 16.01 -20.48 -5.39
CA ASN A 34 17.09 -21.43 -5.12
C ASN A 34 17.36 -21.45 -3.61
N LYS A 35 17.57 -22.63 -3.03
CA LYS A 35 17.93 -22.79 -1.62
C LYS A 35 19.17 -21.94 -1.33
N GLY A 36 19.00 -20.87 -0.54
CA GLY A 36 20.07 -19.92 -0.19
C GLY A 36 19.94 -18.50 -0.76
N THR A 37 19.06 -18.26 -1.74
CA THR A 37 18.84 -16.90 -2.29
C THR A 37 17.37 -16.51 -2.32
N THR A 38 17.07 -15.29 -1.88
CA THR A 38 15.70 -14.74 -1.80
C THR A 38 15.58 -13.38 -2.49
N SER A 39 16.56 -13.03 -3.31
CA SER A 39 16.67 -11.72 -3.97
C SER A 39 15.50 -11.43 -4.90
N ASN A 40 14.96 -12.44 -5.56
CA ASN A 40 13.78 -12.32 -6.42
C ASN A 40 12.50 -12.04 -5.62
N LEU A 41 12.32 -12.70 -4.48
CA LEU A 41 11.20 -12.49 -3.56
C LEU A 41 11.27 -11.07 -2.96
N LYS A 42 12.46 -10.63 -2.55
CA LYS A 42 12.72 -9.25 -2.07
C LYS A 42 12.47 -8.21 -3.16
N ARG A 43 12.95 -8.45 -4.39
CA ARG A 43 12.70 -7.56 -5.55
C ARG A 43 11.22 -7.46 -5.85
N HIS A 44 10.49 -8.59 -5.80
CA HIS A 44 9.05 -8.59 -5.98
C HIS A 44 8.34 -7.71 -4.94
N LEU A 45 8.68 -7.90 -3.65
CA LEU A 45 8.10 -7.12 -2.56
C LEU A 45 8.35 -5.62 -2.74
N ASN A 46 9.59 -5.21 -3.05
CA ASN A 46 9.94 -3.80 -3.21
C ASN A 46 9.33 -3.12 -4.45
N LEU A 47 9.06 -3.88 -5.53
CA LEU A 47 8.51 -3.30 -6.76
C LEU A 47 6.98 -3.29 -6.79
N VAL A 48 6.35 -4.36 -6.30
CA VAL A 48 4.89 -4.57 -6.39
C VAL A 48 4.20 -4.16 -5.09
N HIS A 49 4.87 -4.30 -3.95
CA HIS A 49 4.33 -4.06 -2.62
C HIS A 49 5.14 -2.99 -1.88
N LYS A 50 5.33 -1.83 -2.53
CA LYS A 50 6.11 -0.67 -2.03
C LYS A 50 5.70 -0.18 -0.64
N THR A 51 4.49 -0.50 -0.22
CA THR A 51 3.88 -0.12 1.07
C THR A 51 4.09 -1.15 2.17
N VAL A 52 4.63 -2.33 1.87
CA VAL A 52 4.94 -3.36 2.87
C VAL A 52 6.35 -3.11 3.42
N PRO A 53 6.51 -2.81 4.72
CA PRO A 53 7.79 -2.48 5.31
C PRO A 53 8.68 -3.72 5.44
N TYR A 54 9.61 -3.93 4.50
CA TYR A 54 10.74 -4.84 4.70
C TYR A 54 11.82 -4.11 5.51
N LEU A 55 11.75 -4.21 6.84
CA LEU A 55 12.78 -3.66 7.72
C LEU A 55 14.06 -4.50 7.55
N LYS A 56 15.11 -3.88 7.01
CA LYS A 56 16.46 -4.46 7.06
C LYS A 56 16.88 -4.53 8.53
N GLN A 57 16.78 -5.70 9.17
CA GLN A 57 17.53 -5.94 10.39
C GLN A 57 19.02 -5.83 10.05
N LYS A 58 19.67 -4.74 10.49
CA LYS A 58 21.12 -4.75 10.71
C LYS A 58 21.34 -5.74 11.85
N GLN A 59 21.81 -6.94 11.54
CA GLN A 59 22.35 -7.82 12.58
C GLN A 59 23.56 -7.10 13.20
N PRO A 60 23.65 -6.95 14.53
CA PRO A 60 24.90 -6.63 15.18
C PRO A 60 25.86 -7.80 14.92
N ILE A 61 27.05 -7.49 14.43
CA ILE A 61 28.17 -8.44 14.38
C ILE A 61 28.48 -8.81 15.85
N PRO A 62 28.51 -10.09 16.25
CA PRO A 62 29.00 -10.45 17.57
C PRO A 62 30.51 -10.18 17.60
N GLN A 63 30.92 -9.08 18.23
CA GLN A 63 32.29 -8.95 18.70
C GLN A 63 32.39 -9.80 19.98
N THR A 64 33.09 -10.92 19.86
CA THR A 64 33.52 -11.74 21.00
C THR A 64 34.28 -10.85 21.98
N ILE A 65 33.74 -10.67 23.18
CA ILE A 65 34.46 -10.07 24.30
C ILE A 65 35.35 -11.19 24.85
N ASN A 66 36.66 -11.11 24.60
CA ASN A 66 37.66 -11.82 25.39
C ASN A 66 38.12 -10.84 26.50
N ILE A 67 38.10 -11.30 27.75
CA ILE A 67 38.50 -10.54 28.95
C ILE A 67 39.79 -11.15 29.47
N ASP A 68 40.92 -10.55 29.15
CA ASP A 68 42.22 -10.97 29.67
C ASP A 68 43.21 -9.77 29.67
N ASP A 69 43.41 -9.20 30.87
CA ASP A 69 44.60 -8.53 31.46
C ASP A 69 45.34 -7.28 30.91
N GLU A 70 45.42 -6.30 31.83
CA GLU A 70 46.57 -5.46 32.28
C GLU A 70 47.27 -4.36 31.42
N ALA A 71 47.44 -3.21 32.11
CA ALA A 71 48.33 -2.05 31.90
C ALA A 71 47.99 -0.98 30.81
N GLY A 72 47.67 0.25 31.27
CA GLY A 72 47.54 1.47 30.44
C GLY A 72 48.88 2.20 30.21
N PRO A 73 48.92 3.53 30.01
CA PRO A 73 47.94 4.45 29.42
C PRO A 73 48.55 5.29 28.26
N SER A 74 47.75 5.82 27.31
CA SER A 74 48.06 7.10 26.62
C SER A 74 46.91 7.59 25.75
N ALA A 75 46.65 8.88 25.87
CA ALA A 75 45.57 9.63 25.24
C ALA A 75 45.65 9.64 23.72
N VAL A 76 44.53 9.36 23.06
CA VAL A 76 44.35 9.63 21.63
C VAL A 76 43.02 10.36 21.45
N ASN A 77 43.12 11.68 21.22
CA ASN A 77 42.01 12.54 20.82
C ASN A 77 41.58 12.17 19.39
N PHE A 78 40.48 11.41 19.26
CA PHE A 78 39.79 11.26 17.99
C PHE A 78 38.68 12.31 17.88
N GLN A 79 38.93 13.36 17.11
CA GLN A 79 37.86 14.21 16.57
C GLN A 79 37.19 13.44 15.43
N PRO A 80 35.87 13.15 15.48
CA PRO A 80 35.15 12.77 14.28
C PRO A 80 34.91 14.04 13.46
N SER A 81 35.47 14.06 12.26
CA SER A 81 35.06 14.96 11.18
C SER A 81 33.58 14.73 10.87
N ASN A 82 32.73 15.55 11.48
CA ASN A 82 31.31 15.69 11.09
C ASN A 82 31.23 16.35 9.72
N GLN A 83 31.42 15.56 8.67
CA GLN A 83 30.98 15.91 7.32
C GLN A 83 30.12 14.77 6.77
N TYR A 84 28.90 14.64 7.28
CA TYR A 84 27.85 13.92 6.59
C TYR A 84 26.56 14.74 6.62
N PHE A 85 26.38 15.44 5.51
CA PHE A 85 25.12 15.88 4.89
C PHE A 85 23.86 15.85 5.77
N ASN A 86 23.38 17.07 6.06
CA ASN A 86 21.97 17.35 6.28
C ASN A 86 21.12 16.68 5.20
N SER A 87 20.52 15.53 5.50
CA SER A 87 19.24 15.19 4.90
C SER A 87 18.16 15.64 5.88
N ASN A 88 17.65 16.85 5.67
CA ASN A 88 16.32 17.20 6.12
C ASN A 88 15.35 16.21 5.45
N MET A 89 15.16 15.03 6.05
CA MET A 89 14.08 14.11 5.70
C MET A 89 12.81 14.84 6.07
N SER A 90 12.23 15.49 5.07
CA SER A 90 11.05 16.29 5.25
C SER A 90 9.93 15.42 5.83
N ILE A 91 9.40 15.84 6.99
CA ILE A 91 8.20 15.28 7.63
C ILE A 91 7.00 15.17 6.67
N GLN A 92 7.07 15.87 5.53
CA GLN A 92 6.13 15.80 4.40
C GLN A 92 5.80 14.37 3.94
N GLY A 93 6.69 13.38 4.11
CA GLY A 93 6.43 11.99 3.70
C GLY A 93 5.37 11.25 4.54
N TYR A 94 5.12 11.69 5.77
CA TYR A 94 4.14 11.08 6.70
C TYR A 94 2.82 11.84 6.75
N LEU A 95 2.76 13.04 6.16
CA LEU A 95 1.53 13.80 6.08
C LEU A 95 0.68 13.19 4.97
N LYS A 96 -0.54 12.74 5.31
CA LYS A 96 -1.55 12.30 4.34
C LYS A 96 -1.77 13.43 3.34
N LYS A 97 -1.15 13.32 2.16
CA LYS A 97 -1.29 14.32 1.12
C LYS A 97 -2.74 14.30 0.64
N PRO A 98 -3.46 15.43 0.67
CA PRO A 98 -4.83 15.47 0.21
C PRO A 98 -4.88 15.03 -1.26
N ILE A 99 -5.85 14.17 -1.58
CA ILE A 99 -6.08 13.73 -2.96
C ILE A 99 -6.46 14.93 -3.83
N ASN A 100 -6.00 14.93 -5.08
CA ASN A 100 -6.45 15.89 -6.09
C ASN A 100 -7.98 15.86 -6.19
N SER A 101 -8.62 17.03 -6.25
CA SER A 101 -10.08 17.17 -6.35
C SER A 101 -10.65 16.45 -7.57
N GLU A 102 -9.94 16.47 -8.70
CA GLU A 102 -10.40 15.81 -9.92
C GLU A 102 -10.37 14.28 -9.78
N THR A 103 -9.29 13.74 -9.20
CA THR A 103 -9.21 12.31 -8.89
C THR A 103 -10.29 11.88 -7.90
N LYS A 104 -10.60 12.72 -6.90
CA LYS A 104 -11.70 12.46 -5.98
C LYS A 104 -13.04 12.34 -6.70
N LYS A 105 -13.37 13.26 -7.61
CA LYS A 105 -14.61 13.19 -8.39
C LYS A 105 -14.71 11.90 -9.20
N VAL A 106 -13.60 11.48 -9.82
CA VAL A 106 -13.55 10.22 -10.58
C VAL A 106 -13.83 9.02 -9.69
N LEU A 107 -13.18 8.94 -8.51
CA LEU A 107 -13.41 7.86 -7.55
C LEU A 107 -14.85 7.87 -7.00
N ASP A 108 -15.38 9.04 -6.66
CA ASP A 108 -16.74 9.19 -6.16
C ASP A 108 -17.76 8.76 -7.23
N ARG A 109 -17.52 9.08 -8.51
CA ARG A 109 -18.34 8.62 -9.65
C ARG A 109 -18.27 7.11 -9.83
N MET A 110 -17.08 6.51 -9.79
CA MET A 110 -16.92 5.06 -9.90
C MET A 110 -17.64 4.31 -8.77
N LEU A 111 -17.56 4.83 -7.54
CA LEU A 111 -18.26 4.27 -6.40
C LEU A 111 -19.79 4.35 -6.57
N LEU A 112 -20.30 5.49 -7.05
CA LEU A 112 -21.73 5.63 -7.33
C LEU A 112 -22.18 4.67 -8.45
N ASP A 113 -21.41 4.57 -9.53
CA ASP A 113 -21.67 3.65 -10.64
C ASP A 113 -21.71 2.19 -10.14
N LEU A 114 -20.78 1.78 -9.27
CA LEU A 114 -20.79 0.45 -8.64
C LEU A 114 -22.12 0.21 -7.91
N ILE A 115 -22.55 1.17 -7.09
CA ILE A 115 -23.78 1.04 -6.30
C ILE A 115 -25.01 0.97 -7.21
N CYS A 116 -25.10 1.85 -8.21
CA CYS A 116 -26.27 1.93 -9.08
C CYS A 116 -26.35 0.76 -10.09
N LYS A 117 -25.23 0.40 -10.72
CA LYS A 117 -25.20 -0.66 -11.75
C LYS A 117 -25.33 -2.05 -11.15
N GLU A 118 -24.71 -2.29 -10.00
CA GLU A 118 -24.82 -3.57 -9.30
C GLU A 118 -26.00 -3.59 -8.31
N CYS A 119 -26.85 -2.55 -8.31
CA CYS A 119 -28.05 -2.43 -7.46
C CYS A 119 -27.75 -2.68 -5.96
N LEU A 120 -26.61 -2.19 -5.48
CA LEU A 120 -26.19 -2.35 -4.09
C LEU A 120 -26.87 -1.31 -3.19
N PRO A 121 -27.08 -1.61 -1.90
CA PRO A 121 -27.60 -0.63 -0.97
C PRO A 121 -26.56 0.47 -0.68
N PHE A 122 -27.01 1.73 -0.55
CA PHE A 122 -26.12 2.87 -0.26
C PHE A 122 -25.38 2.74 1.08
N ASN A 123 -25.85 1.90 2.01
CA ASN A 123 -25.16 1.62 3.26
C ASN A 123 -23.85 0.82 3.07
N LEU A 124 -23.52 0.36 1.85
CA LEU A 124 -22.24 -0.28 1.54
C LEU A 124 -21.05 0.56 1.99
N VAL A 125 -21.11 1.89 1.84
CA VAL A 125 -20.05 2.81 2.27
C VAL A 125 -19.92 2.94 3.78
N GLU A 126 -20.92 2.47 4.53
CA GLU A 126 -20.90 2.45 5.99
C GLU A 126 -20.35 1.12 6.54
N SER A 127 -20.21 0.08 5.70
CA SER A 127 -19.60 -1.20 6.08
C SER A 127 -18.14 -1.03 6.51
N GLU A 128 -17.82 -1.48 7.71
CA GLU A 128 -16.46 -1.41 8.27
C GLU A 128 -15.44 -2.21 7.45
N ILE A 129 -15.85 -3.37 6.92
CA ILE A 129 -14.99 -4.19 6.06
C ILE A 129 -14.71 -3.44 4.75
N PHE A 130 -15.74 -2.83 4.15
CA PHE A 130 -15.59 -2.09 2.90
C PHE A 130 -14.74 -0.82 3.10
N LYS A 131 -14.98 -0.06 4.16
CA LYS A 131 -14.12 1.09 4.54
C LYS A 131 -12.67 0.68 4.69
N LYS A 132 -12.40 -0.42 5.41
CA LYS A 132 -11.03 -0.93 5.61
C LYS A 132 -10.39 -1.36 4.28
N PHE A 133 -11.16 -2.02 3.41
CA PHE A 133 -10.71 -2.38 2.08
C PHE A 133 -10.31 -1.15 1.25
N VAL A 134 -11.19 -0.16 1.14
CA VAL A 134 -10.93 1.09 0.40
C VAL A 134 -9.76 1.86 0.99
N TYR A 135 -9.68 1.96 2.32
CA TYR A 135 -8.57 2.61 3.02
C TYR A 135 -7.23 1.93 2.73
N THR A 136 -7.21 0.59 2.69
CA THR A 136 -6.00 -0.18 2.40
C THR A 136 -5.54 0.02 0.95
N LEU A 137 -6.48 0.16 0.02
CA LEU A 137 -6.17 0.44 -1.38
C LEU A 137 -5.68 1.87 -1.60
N ASN A 138 -6.35 2.85 -0.97
CA ASN A 138 -6.00 4.25 -1.08
C ASN A 138 -6.26 5.00 0.24
N PRO A 139 -5.23 5.16 1.10
CA PRO A 139 -5.38 5.80 2.41
C PRO A 139 -5.73 7.29 2.37
N ASN A 140 -5.52 7.95 1.22
CA ASN A 140 -5.75 9.38 1.03
C ASN A 140 -7.15 9.67 0.46
N TYR A 141 -7.89 8.64 0.04
CA TYR A 141 -9.26 8.79 -0.42
C TYR A 141 -10.22 8.74 0.75
N ILE A 142 -10.91 9.86 0.98
CA ILE A 142 -12.01 9.94 1.94
C ILE A 142 -13.30 9.64 1.20
N MET A 143 -13.85 8.46 1.50
CA MET A 143 -15.08 7.96 0.91
C MET A 143 -16.27 8.87 1.27
N PRO A 144 -17.19 9.17 0.33
CA PRO A 144 -18.38 9.94 0.62
C PRO A 144 -19.29 9.20 1.60
N THR A 145 -20.06 9.97 2.37
CA THR A 145 -21.08 9.41 3.25
C THR A 145 -22.30 8.95 2.46
N ARG A 146 -23.11 8.07 3.05
CA ARG A 146 -24.39 7.64 2.47
C ARG A 146 -25.27 8.82 2.05
N LYS A 147 -25.34 9.87 2.89
CA LYS A 147 -26.10 11.09 2.59
C LYS A 147 -25.51 11.87 1.43
N SER A 148 -24.17 11.98 1.36
CA SER A 148 -23.51 12.65 0.25
C SER A 148 -23.76 11.94 -1.08
N LEU A 149 -23.73 10.59 -1.09
CA LEU A 149 -24.11 9.80 -2.26
C LEU A 149 -25.56 10.04 -2.67
N SER A 150 -26.50 9.89 -1.72
CA SER A 150 -27.94 9.96 -2.01
C SER A 150 -28.43 11.37 -2.36
N ASN A 151 -27.94 12.40 -1.68
CA ASN A 151 -28.55 13.73 -1.72
C ASN A 151 -27.78 14.72 -2.61
N ALA A 152 -26.52 14.44 -2.95
CA ALA A 152 -25.71 15.33 -3.76
C ALA A 152 -25.21 14.63 -5.04
N LEU A 153 -24.52 13.51 -4.87
CA LEU A 153 -23.88 12.83 -6.00
C LEU A 153 -24.88 12.21 -6.98
N LEU A 154 -25.85 11.46 -6.46
CA LEU A 154 -26.86 10.79 -7.26
C LEU A 154 -27.72 11.78 -8.07
N PRO A 155 -28.32 12.84 -7.48
CA PRO A 155 -29.07 13.83 -8.25
C PRO A 155 -28.22 14.53 -9.31
N SER A 156 -26.96 14.86 -8.99
CA SER A 156 -26.05 15.51 -9.93
C SER A 156 -25.76 14.62 -11.14
N VAL A 157 -25.41 13.35 -10.91
CA VAL A 157 -25.13 12.40 -12.00
C VAL A 157 -26.39 12.06 -12.78
N TYR A 158 -27.53 11.90 -12.11
CA TYR A 158 -28.82 11.68 -12.78
C TYR A 158 -29.14 12.82 -13.75
N ASN A 159 -29.07 14.08 -13.31
CA ASN A 159 -29.35 15.23 -14.17
C ASN A 159 -28.38 15.30 -15.35
N GLN A 160 -27.11 14.98 -15.13
CA GLN A 160 -26.11 14.91 -16.20
C GLN A 160 -26.47 13.85 -17.24
N GLU A 161 -26.80 12.62 -16.82
CA GLU A 161 -27.15 11.53 -17.75
C GLU A 161 -28.52 11.78 -18.41
N PHE A 162 -29.45 12.42 -17.71
CA PHE A 162 -30.75 12.82 -18.24
C PHE A 162 -30.63 13.83 -19.38
N GLU A 163 -29.86 14.90 -19.20
CA GLU A 163 -29.67 15.89 -20.28
C GLU A 163 -28.95 15.28 -21.49
N LYS A 164 -27.97 14.39 -21.28
CA LYS A 164 -27.34 13.64 -22.38
C LYS A 164 -28.35 12.76 -23.13
N ALA A 165 -29.24 12.07 -22.40
CA ALA A 165 -30.25 11.22 -23.02
C ALA A 165 -31.27 12.06 -23.81
N LYS A 166 -31.67 13.20 -23.26
CA LYS A 166 -32.58 14.18 -23.88
C LYS A 166 -31.99 14.78 -25.16
N GLU A 167 -30.71 15.15 -25.16
CA GLU A 167 -30.01 15.64 -26.34
C GLU A 167 -29.92 14.57 -27.45
N LYS A 168 -29.64 13.31 -27.06
CA LYS A 168 -29.66 12.19 -28.01
C LYS A 168 -31.06 11.96 -28.59
N LEU A 169 -32.10 12.13 -27.79
CA LEU A 169 -33.48 11.99 -28.25
C LEU A 169 -33.91 13.13 -29.17
N SER A 170 -33.49 14.38 -28.90
CA SER A 170 -33.83 15.53 -29.74
C SER A 170 -33.13 15.49 -31.11
N THR A 171 -31.95 14.87 -31.18
CA THR A 171 -31.18 14.71 -32.42
C THR A 171 -31.61 13.48 -33.25
N ALA A 172 -32.39 12.56 -32.68
CA ALA A 172 -32.88 11.38 -33.38
C ALA A 172 -33.99 11.74 -34.38
N LYS A 173 -33.79 11.43 -35.67
CA LYS A 173 -34.77 11.73 -36.75
C LYS A 173 -35.87 10.69 -36.90
N ALA A 174 -35.62 9.44 -36.52
CA ALA A 174 -36.59 8.34 -36.56
C ALA A 174 -36.16 7.22 -35.60
N ILE A 175 -37.13 6.47 -35.10
CA ILE A 175 -36.91 5.20 -34.39
C ILE A 175 -36.98 4.11 -35.47
N ALA A 176 -35.93 3.29 -35.58
CA ALA A 176 -35.84 2.20 -36.55
C ALA A 176 -36.75 1.03 -36.16
#